data_AF-A0A519XL95-F1
#
_entry.id   AF-A0A519XL95-F1
#
_cell.length_a   1.000
_cell.length_b   1.000
_cell.length_c   1.000
_cell.angle_alpha   90.00
_cell.angle_beta   90.00
_cell.angle_gamma   90.00
#
_symmetry.space_group_name_H-M   'P 1'
#
loop_
_entity.id
_entity.type
_entity.pdbx_description
1 polymer ?
#
loop_
_entity_poly.entity_id
_entity_poly.type
_entity_poly.pdbx_seq_one_letter_code
_entity_poly.pdbx_strand_id
1 'polypeptide(L)'
;IVERPQHLFMRVAVGIHKEDIDSAIKTYNLMSERWFTHATPTLFNAATPKPQMSSCFLLTMQDDSIEGIYDTLKQTAKISQSAGGIGLSIHNIRATGAYIGGTNGTSNGIVPMLKVFNDTARYVDQGGGKRKGAFAIYLEPWHADIFSFLDLRKNHGKEEMRARDLFYALWVCDLFMQRVEENGDWSLFSPDEAPGLADCHSEEFNELYTRYEREGRARKTIKAQELWFAILDSQIETGTPYLLYKDAANSKSNQQNLGTIKSSNLCTEIIEYTSKDEVAVCNLASLALPRFVINGEFDHQKLYEVTYQATLNLNKIIDYNYYPVIEAQNSNFRHRPVGLGVQGLADAFILLRLPFESDAAKQLNK
;
A
#
# COMPACT_ATOMS: atom_id res chain seq x y z
N ILE A 1 13.01 -31.83 -0.05
CA ILE A 1 13.25 -30.71 0.90
C ILE A 1 14.70 -30.82 1.34
N VAL A 2 15.53 -29.78 1.12
CA VAL A 2 16.97 -29.78 1.44
C VAL A 2 17.27 -29.02 2.74
N GLU A 3 16.50 -27.96 3.04
CA GLU A 3 16.67 -27.15 4.24
C GLU A 3 15.77 -27.63 5.38
N ARG A 4 16.33 -27.80 6.58
CA ARG A 4 15.54 -27.84 7.83
C ARG A 4 15.10 -26.42 8.17
N PRO A 5 14.06 -26.22 9.00
CA PRO A 5 13.69 -24.88 9.47
C PRO A 5 14.85 -24.09 10.09
N GLN A 6 15.75 -24.76 10.82
CA GLN A 6 16.93 -24.11 11.40
C GLN A 6 17.96 -23.69 10.34
N HIS A 7 18.11 -24.45 9.23
CA HIS A 7 18.97 -24.05 8.12
C HIS A 7 18.41 -22.79 7.43
N LEU A 8 17.09 -22.73 7.24
CA LEU A 8 16.40 -21.54 6.72
C LEU A 8 16.68 -20.31 7.61
N PHE A 9 16.50 -20.41 8.92
CA PHE A 9 16.73 -19.27 9.82
C PHE A 9 18.19 -18.83 9.85
N MET A 10 19.15 -19.77 9.85
CA MET A 10 20.56 -19.41 9.78
C MET A 10 20.92 -18.77 8.44
N ARG A 11 20.39 -19.29 7.32
CA ARG A 11 20.55 -18.68 6.00
C ARG A 11 20.03 -17.24 5.96
N VAL A 12 18.87 -16.99 6.55
CA VAL A 12 18.29 -15.64 6.64
C VAL A 12 19.19 -14.73 7.47
N ALA A 13 19.60 -15.18 8.65
CA ALA A 13 20.45 -14.39 9.54
C ALA A 13 21.79 -14.02 8.87
N VAL A 14 22.50 -15.00 8.28
CA VAL A 14 23.74 -14.74 7.51
C VAL A 14 23.46 -13.89 6.28
N GLY A 15 22.32 -14.06 5.61
CA GLY A 15 21.93 -13.26 4.46
C GLY A 15 21.80 -11.77 4.76
N ILE A 16 21.29 -11.43 5.96
CA ILE A 16 21.11 -10.07 6.46
C ILE A 16 22.42 -9.51 7.02
N HIS A 17 23.16 -10.31 7.80
CA HIS A 17 24.31 -9.82 8.57
C HIS A 17 25.68 -10.03 7.90
N LYS A 18 25.75 -10.85 6.85
CA LYS A 18 26.96 -11.14 6.09
C LYS A 18 28.10 -11.63 7.00
N GLU A 19 29.18 -10.85 7.09
CA GLU A 19 30.39 -11.17 7.86
C GLU A 19 30.23 -10.90 9.37
N ASP A 20 29.18 -10.19 9.78
CA ASP A 20 28.86 -9.92 11.19
C ASP A 20 28.18 -11.16 11.83
N ILE A 21 29.01 -12.15 12.17
CA ILE A 21 28.57 -13.44 12.71
C ILE A 21 27.89 -13.30 14.07
N ASP A 22 28.33 -12.36 14.92
CA ASP A 22 27.73 -12.13 16.23
C ASP A 22 26.27 -11.69 16.09
N SER A 23 26.00 -10.72 15.20
CA SER A 23 24.62 -10.32 14.90
C SER A 23 23.83 -11.43 14.20
N ALA A 24 24.47 -12.23 13.34
CA ALA A 24 23.83 -13.38 12.69
C ALA A 24 23.35 -14.41 13.73
N ILE A 25 24.20 -14.78 14.70
CA ILE A 25 23.85 -15.71 15.77
C ILE A 25 22.72 -15.13 16.62
N LYS A 26 22.79 -13.83 16.96
CA LYS A 26 21.74 -13.16 17.73
C LYS A 26 20.39 -13.21 17.03
N THR A 27 20.34 -12.86 15.74
CA THR A 27 19.13 -12.91 14.92
C THR A 27 18.61 -14.34 14.75
N TYR A 28 19.49 -15.31 14.52
CA TYR A 28 19.13 -16.72 14.44
C TYR A 28 18.46 -17.21 15.73
N ASN A 29 19.03 -16.91 16.90
CA ASN A 29 18.45 -17.33 18.17
C ASN A 29 17.06 -16.69 18.37
N LEU A 30 16.93 -15.39 18.11
CA LEU A 30 15.65 -14.70 18.24
C LEU A 30 14.56 -15.26 17.31
N MET A 31 14.92 -15.58 16.07
CA MET A 31 13.98 -16.19 15.10
C MET A 31 13.66 -17.65 15.43
N SER A 32 14.66 -18.47 15.78
CA SER A 32 14.48 -19.90 16.07
C SER A 32 13.68 -20.14 17.36
N GLU A 33 13.81 -19.24 18.34
CA GLU A 33 12.98 -19.19 19.55
C GLU A 33 11.62 -18.52 19.33
N ARG A 34 11.36 -18.03 18.10
CA ARG A 34 10.09 -17.46 17.63
C ARG A 34 9.71 -16.14 18.28
N TRP A 35 10.67 -15.32 18.72
CA TRP A 35 10.40 -13.98 19.27
C TRP A 35 9.84 -13.02 18.20
N PHE A 36 10.32 -13.16 16.98
CA PHE A 36 9.84 -12.44 15.81
C PHE A 36 10.09 -13.25 14.54
N THR A 37 9.51 -12.83 13.42
CA THR A 37 9.86 -13.34 12.10
C THR A 37 10.04 -12.20 11.11
N HIS A 38 10.97 -12.36 10.18
CA HIS A 38 11.01 -11.52 8.98
C HIS A 38 9.88 -11.87 8.02
N ALA A 39 9.55 -10.94 7.13
CA ALA A 39 8.54 -11.17 6.11
C ALA A 39 8.92 -12.29 5.13
N THR A 40 7.91 -12.86 4.47
CA THR A 40 8.08 -13.99 3.56
C THR A 40 9.15 -13.77 2.48
N PRO A 41 9.26 -12.60 1.81
CA PRO A 41 10.30 -12.38 0.80
C PRO A 41 11.72 -12.43 1.38
N THR A 42 11.93 -11.90 2.59
CA THR A 42 13.20 -12.05 3.30
C THR A 42 13.52 -13.51 3.58
N LEU A 43 12.55 -14.29 4.08
CA LEU A 43 12.73 -15.72 4.35
C LEU A 43 13.09 -16.51 3.09
N PHE A 44 12.44 -16.19 1.96
CA PHE A 44 12.69 -16.84 0.67
C PHE A 44 14.04 -16.48 0.07
N ASN A 45 14.41 -15.20 0.12
CA ASN A 45 15.44 -14.67 -0.77
C ASN A 45 16.74 -14.24 -0.07
N ALA A 46 16.77 -14.16 1.26
CA ALA A 46 18.02 -13.87 1.97
C ALA A 46 19.09 -14.93 1.66
N ALA A 47 20.31 -14.45 1.34
CA ALA A 47 21.45 -15.24 0.87
C ALA A 47 21.21 -16.05 -0.43
N THR A 48 20.29 -15.60 -1.29
CA THR A 48 20.12 -16.14 -2.66
C THR A 48 20.82 -15.24 -3.69
N PRO A 49 21.00 -15.69 -4.96
CA PRO A 49 21.72 -14.90 -5.97
C PRO A 49 21.13 -13.51 -6.29
N LYS A 50 19.81 -13.33 -6.11
CA LYS A 50 19.12 -12.04 -6.30
C LYS A 50 18.17 -11.78 -5.12
N PRO A 51 18.69 -11.28 -3.99
CA PRO A 51 17.96 -11.24 -2.73
C PRO A 51 16.95 -10.08 -2.70
N GLN A 52 15.80 -10.23 -3.34
CA GLN A 52 14.65 -9.32 -3.17
C GLN A 52 13.95 -9.66 -1.84
N MET A 53 14.30 -8.96 -0.78
CA MET A 53 13.85 -9.20 0.60
C MET A 53 12.69 -8.32 1.06
N SER A 54 12.33 -7.29 0.29
CA SER A 54 11.22 -6.37 0.55
C SER A 54 9.87 -6.91 0.10
N SER A 55 8.79 -6.48 0.74
CA SER A 55 7.47 -7.11 0.56
C SER A 55 6.53 -6.42 -0.41
N CYS A 56 6.42 -5.10 -0.29
CA CYS A 56 5.47 -4.32 -1.07
C CYS A 56 6.14 -3.05 -1.58
N PHE A 57 5.54 -2.49 -2.62
CA PHE A 57 6.00 -1.30 -3.30
C PHE A 57 4.83 -0.35 -3.51
N LEU A 58 5.09 0.95 -3.41
CA LEU A 58 4.10 2.00 -3.65
C LEU A 58 4.54 2.83 -4.84
N LEU A 59 3.63 3.07 -5.77
CA LEU A 59 3.88 3.82 -6.99
C LEU A 59 2.80 4.89 -7.16
N THR A 60 3.20 6.01 -7.74
CA THR A 60 2.28 6.94 -8.39
C THR A 60 2.47 6.81 -9.89
N MET A 61 1.37 6.82 -10.62
CA MET A 61 1.38 6.86 -12.08
C MET A 61 2.26 8.01 -12.58
N GLN A 62 3.24 7.67 -13.42
CA GLN A 62 4.31 8.57 -13.85
C GLN A 62 3.78 9.84 -14.52
N ASP A 63 2.79 9.69 -15.42
CA ASP A 63 2.27 10.80 -16.20
C ASP A 63 0.91 10.45 -16.82
N ASP A 64 0.11 11.48 -17.11
CA ASP A 64 -1.15 11.35 -17.85
C ASP A 64 -0.88 11.31 -19.38
N SER A 65 -0.11 10.30 -19.78
CA SER A 65 0.30 10.06 -21.16
C SER A 65 0.50 8.56 -21.40
N ILE A 66 0.46 8.14 -22.66
CA ILE A 66 0.71 6.72 -23.00
C ILE A 66 2.11 6.28 -22.55
N GLU A 67 3.11 7.14 -22.71
CA GLU A 67 4.48 6.85 -22.24
C GLU A 67 4.51 6.63 -20.72
N GLY A 68 3.96 7.58 -19.94
CA GLY A 68 3.90 7.45 -18.48
C GLY A 68 3.12 6.23 -18.01
N ILE A 69 2.00 5.91 -18.66
CA ILE A 69 1.18 4.73 -18.36
C ILE A 69 1.97 3.44 -18.60
N TYR A 70 2.64 3.32 -19.75
CA TYR A 70 3.37 2.10 -20.11
C TYR A 70 4.70 1.96 -19.35
N ASP A 71 5.35 3.06 -18.97
CA ASP A 71 6.51 3.01 -18.07
C ASP A 71 6.11 2.56 -16.67
N THR A 72 4.99 3.08 -16.15
CA THR A 72 4.41 2.60 -14.89
C THR A 72 4.04 1.12 -14.98
N LEU A 73 3.42 0.69 -16.09
CA LEU A 73 3.10 -0.72 -16.32
C LEU A 73 4.35 -1.60 -16.33
N LYS A 74 5.43 -1.17 -17.00
CA LYS A 74 6.73 -1.85 -17.01
C LYS A 74 7.35 -1.93 -15.61
N GLN A 75 7.25 -0.87 -14.80
CA GLN A 75 7.69 -0.89 -13.40
C GLN A 75 6.89 -1.92 -12.60
N THR A 76 5.56 -1.91 -12.69
CA THR A 76 4.71 -2.89 -11.98
C THR A 76 4.98 -4.34 -12.40
N ALA A 77 5.22 -4.60 -13.69
CA ALA A 77 5.60 -5.91 -14.19
C ALA A 77 6.93 -6.41 -13.62
N LYS A 78 7.98 -5.56 -13.57
CA LYS A 78 9.28 -5.90 -12.97
C LYS A 78 9.17 -6.19 -11.47
N ILE A 79 8.36 -5.41 -10.76
CA ILE A 79 8.11 -5.60 -9.32
C ILE A 79 7.35 -6.91 -9.08
N SER A 80 6.28 -7.17 -9.85
CA SER A 80 5.50 -8.41 -9.75
C SER A 80 6.35 -9.65 -10.06
N GLN A 81 7.22 -9.58 -11.07
CA GLN A 81 8.16 -10.66 -11.40
C GLN A 81 9.03 -11.04 -10.18
N SER A 82 9.38 -10.04 -9.38
CA SER A 82 10.20 -10.19 -8.16
C SER A 82 9.37 -10.41 -6.89
N ALA A 83 8.12 -10.85 -7.06
CA ALA A 83 7.15 -11.20 -6.02
C ALA A 83 6.78 -10.07 -5.05
N GLY A 84 6.84 -8.81 -5.51
CA GLY A 84 6.37 -7.65 -4.75
C GLY A 84 4.88 -7.39 -4.95
N GLY A 85 4.14 -7.13 -3.85
CA GLY A 85 2.80 -6.54 -3.91
C GLY A 85 2.87 -5.05 -4.23
N ILE A 86 1.86 -4.50 -4.91
CA ILE A 86 1.86 -3.10 -5.37
C ILE A 86 0.66 -2.33 -4.84
N GLY A 87 0.89 -1.11 -4.36
CA GLY A 87 -0.12 -0.05 -4.29
C GLY A 87 0.17 0.99 -5.38
N LEU A 88 -0.81 1.29 -6.23
CA LEU A 88 -0.66 2.21 -7.37
C LEU A 88 -1.70 3.33 -7.29
N SER A 89 -1.25 4.57 -7.12
CA SER A 89 -2.08 5.77 -7.28
C SER A 89 -2.27 6.10 -8.76
N ILE A 90 -3.52 6.35 -9.17
CA ILE A 90 -3.89 6.71 -10.55
C ILE A 90 -4.69 8.01 -10.64
N HIS A 91 -4.68 8.84 -9.58
CA HIS A 91 -5.50 10.05 -9.45
C HIS A 91 -5.31 11.06 -10.59
N ASN A 92 -4.13 11.03 -11.23
CA ASN A 92 -3.71 11.95 -12.28
C ASN A 92 -4.14 11.51 -13.69
N ILE A 93 -4.71 10.33 -13.88
CA ILE A 93 -5.15 9.87 -15.22
C ILE A 93 -6.47 10.51 -15.59
N ARG A 94 -6.53 11.14 -16.76
CA ARG A 94 -7.76 11.82 -17.23
C ARG A 94 -8.94 10.87 -17.38
N ALA A 95 -10.13 11.37 -17.04
CA ALA A 95 -11.37 10.60 -17.04
C ALA A 95 -11.93 10.34 -18.44
N THR A 96 -12.95 9.48 -18.51
CA THR A 96 -13.67 9.17 -19.75
C THR A 96 -14.21 10.45 -20.40
N GLY A 97 -14.00 10.60 -21.71
CA GLY A 97 -14.42 11.76 -22.49
C GLY A 97 -13.51 12.99 -22.35
N ALA A 98 -12.39 12.92 -21.62
CA ALA A 98 -11.41 14.00 -21.56
C ALA A 98 -10.71 14.21 -22.90
N TYR A 99 -10.44 15.47 -23.27
CA TYR A 99 -9.88 15.82 -24.56
C TYR A 99 -8.41 15.37 -24.67
N ILE A 100 -7.98 14.90 -25.83
CA ILE A 100 -6.59 14.52 -26.12
C ILE A 100 -6.07 15.40 -27.26
N GLY A 101 -5.30 16.43 -26.92
CA GLY A 101 -4.79 17.41 -27.89
C GLY A 101 -3.92 16.81 -28.99
N GLY A 102 -3.08 15.83 -28.68
CA GLY A 102 -2.14 15.25 -29.65
C GLY A 102 -2.81 14.41 -30.75
N THR A 103 -3.96 13.79 -30.47
CA THR A 103 -4.68 12.92 -31.42
C THR A 103 -6.03 13.50 -31.84
N ASN A 104 -6.41 14.66 -31.31
CA ASN A 104 -7.72 15.29 -31.48
C ASN A 104 -8.89 14.33 -31.13
N GLY A 105 -8.65 13.44 -30.16
CA GLY A 105 -9.59 12.42 -29.71
C GLY A 105 -10.11 12.67 -28.30
N THR A 106 -10.83 11.69 -27.76
CA THR A 106 -11.28 11.69 -26.36
C THR A 106 -10.76 10.44 -25.64
N SER A 107 -10.48 10.58 -24.35
CA SER A 107 -10.02 9.50 -23.48
C SER A 107 -11.11 8.47 -23.24
N ASN A 108 -10.72 7.20 -23.21
CA ASN A 108 -11.61 6.11 -22.79
C ASN A 108 -11.64 5.93 -21.26
N GLY A 109 -10.95 6.81 -20.52
CA GLY A 109 -10.91 6.81 -19.06
C GLY A 109 -10.08 5.68 -18.45
N ILE A 110 -10.25 5.48 -17.14
CA ILE A 110 -9.40 4.57 -16.36
C ILE A 110 -9.74 3.08 -16.58
N VAL A 111 -10.97 2.74 -17.00
CA VAL A 111 -11.41 1.34 -17.08
C VAL A 111 -10.59 0.51 -18.08
N PRO A 112 -10.42 0.93 -19.35
CA PRO A 112 -9.59 0.18 -20.29
C PRO A 112 -8.12 0.13 -19.91
N MET A 113 -7.58 1.21 -19.32
CA MET A 113 -6.22 1.21 -18.78
C MET A 113 -6.06 0.14 -17.70
N LEU A 114 -6.97 0.09 -16.73
CA LEU A 114 -6.93 -0.88 -15.64
C LEU A 114 -7.12 -2.32 -16.12
N LYS A 115 -7.77 -2.56 -17.26
CA LYS A 115 -7.77 -3.90 -17.88
C LYS A 115 -6.37 -4.34 -18.32
N VAL A 116 -5.55 -3.43 -18.83
CA VAL A 116 -4.15 -3.76 -19.19
C VAL A 116 -3.33 -4.10 -17.94
N PHE A 117 -3.52 -3.37 -16.84
CA PHE A 117 -2.91 -3.70 -15.56
C PHE A 117 -3.41 -5.03 -15.00
N ASN A 118 -4.71 -5.32 -15.12
CA ASN A 118 -5.31 -6.60 -14.73
C ASN A 118 -4.67 -7.77 -15.46
N ASP A 119 -4.58 -7.68 -16.79
CA ASP A 119 -4.00 -8.76 -17.59
C ASP A 119 -2.49 -8.91 -17.35
N THR A 120 -1.80 -7.81 -17.03
CA THR A 120 -0.40 -7.85 -16.58
C THR A 120 -0.26 -8.54 -15.23
N ALA A 121 -1.16 -8.28 -14.26
CA ALA A 121 -1.17 -8.97 -12.96
C ALA A 121 -1.40 -10.48 -13.11
N ARG A 122 -2.24 -10.88 -14.07
CA ARG A 122 -2.48 -12.30 -14.42
C ARG A 122 -1.30 -12.95 -15.15
N TYR A 123 -0.64 -12.20 -16.04
CA TYR A 123 0.45 -12.72 -16.85
C TYR A 123 1.74 -12.88 -16.03
N VAL A 124 2.06 -11.88 -15.21
CA VAL A 124 3.28 -11.86 -14.40
C VAL A 124 2.99 -12.41 -13.01
N ASP A 125 2.81 -13.73 -12.95
CA ASP A 125 2.70 -14.45 -11.69
C ASP A 125 4.01 -14.37 -10.90
N GLN A 126 3.88 -14.00 -9.63
CA GLN A 126 4.98 -13.76 -8.70
C GLN A 126 5.81 -15.03 -8.49
N GLY A 127 7.11 -14.94 -8.80
CA GLY A 127 8.11 -15.96 -8.46
C GLY A 127 7.97 -17.30 -9.19
N GLY A 128 7.42 -17.31 -10.41
CA GLY A 128 7.31 -18.52 -11.24
C GLY A 128 6.11 -19.40 -10.87
N GLY A 129 4.95 -18.79 -10.64
CA GLY A 129 3.71 -19.48 -10.27
C GLY A 129 3.53 -19.73 -8.76
N LYS A 130 4.36 -19.10 -7.91
CA LYS A 130 4.24 -19.25 -6.44
C LYS A 130 3.08 -18.43 -5.87
N ARG A 131 2.78 -17.26 -6.46
CA ARG A 131 1.64 -16.40 -6.10
C ARG A 131 1.16 -15.63 -7.34
N LYS A 132 -0.11 -15.22 -7.37
CA LYS A 132 -0.62 -14.31 -8.40
C LYS A 132 -0.08 -12.89 -8.19
N GLY A 133 0.07 -12.12 -9.26
CA GLY A 133 0.31 -10.67 -9.16
C GLY A 133 -0.83 -10.00 -8.38
N ALA A 134 -0.50 -9.05 -7.50
CA ALA A 134 -1.49 -8.39 -6.64
C ALA A 134 -1.22 -6.88 -6.58
N PHE A 135 -2.07 -6.11 -7.27
CA PHE A 135 -2.00 -4.65 -7.33
C PHE A 135 -3.26 -4.05 -6.70
N ALA A 136 -3.09 -3.18 -5.71
CA ALA A 136 -4.15 -2.32 -5.20
C ALA A 136 -4.11 -0.97 -5.91
N ILE A 137 -5.20 -0.62 -6.56
CA ILE A 137 -5.37 0.65 -7.26
C ILE A 137 -6.03 1.64 -6.30
N TYR A 138 -5.42 2.81 -6.15
CA TYR A 138 -5.90 3.90 -5.31
C TYR A 138 -6.50 5.00 -6.18
N LEU A 139 -7.72 5.42 -5.85
CA LEU A 139 -8.42 6.53 -6.50
C LEU A 139 -9.05 7.46 -5.46
N GLU A 140 -8.96 8.78 -5.67
CA GLU A 140 -9.68 9.76 -4.86
C GLU A 140 -11.15 9.89 -5.29
N PRO A 141 -12.10 10.09 -4.35
CA PRO A 141 -13.54 10.02 -4.64
C PRO A 141 -14.08 11.18 -5.50
N TRP A 142 -13.28 12.21 -5.78
CA TRP A 142 -13.65 13.30 -6.70
C TRP A 142 -13.47 12.93 -8.17
N HIS A 143 -12.81 11.81 -8.49
CA HIS A 143 -12.50 11.45 -9.87
C HIS A 143 -13.77 11.12 -10.67
N ALA A 144 -13.90 11.62 -11.91
CA ALA A 144 -15.12 11.47 -12.69
C ALA A 144 -15.47 10.02 -13.10
N ASP A 145 -14.50 9.12 -13.13
CA ASP A 145 -14.74 7.69 -13.38
C ASP A 145 -15.02 6.88 -12.09
N ILE A 146 -15.26 7.51 -10.94
CA ILE A 146 -15.36 6.83 -9.63
C ILE A 146 -16.43 5.73 -9.56
N PHE A 147 -17.61 5.93 -10.17
CA PHE A 147 -18.65 4.89 -10.17
C PHE A 147 -18.22 3.65 -10.96
N SER A 148 -17.61 3.86 -12.13
CA SER A 148 -17.07 2.76 -12.94
C SER A 148 -15.96 2.03 -12.20
N PHE A 149 -15.13 2.76 -11.43
CA PHE A 149 -14.09 2.18 -10.58
C PHE A 149 -14.66 1.24 -9.52
N LEU A 150 -15.74 1.63 -8.85
CA LEU A 150 -16.43 0.82 -7.82
C LEU A 150 -17.04 -0.47 -8.38
N ASP A 151 -17.33 -0.52 -9.67
CA ASP A 151 -17.92 -1.68 -10.33
C ASP A 151 -16.89 -2.71 -10.85
N LEU A 152 -15.60 -2.34 -10.92
CA LEU A 152 -14.58 -3.15 -11.62
C LEU A 152 -14.39 -4.56 -11.06
N ARG A 153 -14.64 -4.76 -9.76
CA ARG A 153 -14.51 -6.06 -9.07
C ARG A 153 -15.83 -6.84 -8.98
N LYS A 154 -16.97 -6.22 -9.31
CA LYS A 154 -18.26 -6.90 -9.21
C LYS A 154 -18.32 -8.12 -10.12
N ASN A 155 -18.98 -9.18 -9.66
CA ASN A 155 -19.06 -10.43 -10.42
C ASN A 155 -19.98 -10.30 -11.64
N HIS A 156 -21.10 -9.59 -11.51
CA HIS A 156 -22.03 -9.31 -12.61
C HIS A 156 -21.55 -8.13 -13.47
N GLY A 157 -22.16 -7.97 -14.65
CA GLY A 157 -21.85 -6.92 -15.63
C GLY A 157 -21.00 -7.39 -16.80
N LYS A 158 -20.64 -6.46 -17.68
CA LYS A 158 -19.92 -6.76 -18.93
C LYS A 158 -18.43 -6.93 -18.68
N GLU A 159 -17.81 -7.96 -19.27
CA GLU A 159 -16.38 -8.28 -19.05
C GLU A 159 -15.42 -7.17 -19.49
N GLU A 160 -15.78 -6.40 -20.52
CA GLU A 160 -15.05 -5.20 -20.94
C GLU A 160 -15.01 -4.08 -19.89
N MET A 161 -15.89 -4.12 -18.89
CA MET A 161 -15.99 -3.16 -17.80
C MET A 161 -15.50 -3.74 -16.45
N ARG A 162 -14.68 -4.80 -16.48
CA ARG A 162 -14.23 -5.51 -15.28
C ARG A 162 -12.73 -5.76 -15.28
N ALA A 163 -12.14 -5.73 -14.09
CA ALA A 163 -10.73 -5.98 -13.82
C ALA A 163 -10.56 -6.66 -12.45
N ARG A 164 -11.13 -7.87 -12.32
CA ARG A 164 -11.36 -8.55 -11.03
C ARG A 164 -10.10 -9.10 -10.36
N ASP A 165 -8.99 -9.20 -11.08
CA ASP A 165 -7.71 -9.65 -10.51
C ASP A 165 -6.95 -8.51 -9.82
N LEU A 166 -7.46 -7.28 -9.89
CA LEU A 166 -6.97 -6.13 -9.14
C LEU A 166 -7.70 -5.95 -7.80
N PHE A 167 -7.04 -5.23 -6.89
CA PHE A 167 -7.61 -4.73 -5.65
C PHE A 167 -7.90 -3.24 -5.79
N TYR A 168 -8.88 -2.75 -5.03
CA TYR A 168 -9.37 -1.38 -5.15
C TYR A 168 -9.40 -0.71 -3.80
N ALA A 169 -8.97 0.55 -3.76
CA ALA A 169 -8.88 1.36 -2.55
C ALA A 169 -9.27 2.80 -2.86
N LEU A 170 -9.94 3.44 -1.90
CA LEU A 170 -10.25 4.86 -1.94
C LEU A 170 -9.28 5.63 -1.05
N TRP A 171 -8.76 6.72 -1.60
CA TRP A 171 -7.95 7.71 -0.89
C TRP A 171 -8.84 8.92 -0.58
N VAL A 172 -9.50 8.87 0.57
CA VAL A 172 -10.66 9.71 0.92
C VAL A 172 -10.20 10.97 1.65
N CYS A 173 -10.58 12.15 1.16
CA CYS A 173 -10.41 13.41 1.89
C CYS A 173 -11.54 13.62 2.91
N ASP A 174 -11.26 14.40 3.95
CA ASP A 174 -12.19 14.72 5.03
C ASP A 174 -13.41 15.49 4.49
N LEU A 175 -13.21 16.36 3.49
CA LEU A 175 -14.29 17.11 2.84
C LEU A 175 -15.36 16.21 2.24
N PHE A 176 -14.98 15.07 1.64
CA PHE A 176 -15.97 14.13 1.11
C PHE A 176 -16.85 13.59 2.24
N MET A 177 -16.23 13.19 3.36
CA MET A 177 -16.97 12.67 4.52
C MET A 177 -17.88 13.73 5.14
N GLN A 178 -17.42 14.98 5.24
CA GLN A 178 -18.24 16.11 5.69
C GLN A 178 -19.46 16.32 4.77
N ARG A 179 -19.26 16.33 3.45
CA ARG A 179 -20.37 16.48 2.48
C ARG A 179 -21.33 15.29 2.53
N VAL A 180 -20.88 14.07 2.83
CA VAL A 180 -21.76 12.91 3.05
C VAL A 180 -22.64 13.11 4.28
N GLU A 181 -22.05 13.53 5.40
CA GLU A 181 -22.76 13.79 6.66
C GLU A 181 -23.82 14.89 6.50
N GLU A 182 -23.47 15.98 5.81
CA GLU A 182 -24.35 17.13 5.58
C GLU A 182 -25.38 16.92 4.45
N ASN A 183 -25.32 15.78 3.74
CA ASN A 183 -26.07 15.54 2.51
C ASN A 183 -25.86 16.63 1.45
N GLY A 184 -24.62 17.13 1.39
CA GLY A 184 -24.16 18.13 0.44
C GLY A 184 -24.00 17.59 -0.97
N ASP A 185 -23.72 18.52 -1.88
CA ASP A 185 -23.34 18.18 -3.25
C ASP A 185 -21.86 17.79 -3.30
N TRP A 186 -21.51 16.92 -4.25
CA TRP A 186 -20.16 16.47 -4.55
C TRP A 186 -19.88 16.59 -6.04
N SER A 187 -18.86 17.36 -6.39
CA SER A 187 -18.41 17.56 -7.75
C SER A 187 -17.36 16.53 -8.17
N LEU A 188 -17.57 15.99 -9.37
CA LEU A 188 -16.69 15.04 -10.01
C LEU A 188 -15.88 15.74 -11.10
N PHE A 189 -14.56 15.53 -11.08
CA PHE A 189 -13.61 16.20 -11.96
C PHE A 189 -12.77 15.21 -12.76
N SER A 190 -12.31 15.66 -13.93
CA SER A 190 -11.17 15.04 -14.62
C SER A 190 -9.89 15.77 -14.19
N PRO A 191 -8.79 15.06 -13.87
CA PRO A 191 -7.57 15.70 -13.35
C PRO A 191 -6.88 16.65 -14.33
N ASP A 192 -7.10 16.52 -15.64
CA ASP A 192 -6.59 17.46 -16.64
C ASP A 192 -7.31 18.82 -16.60
N GLU A 193 -8.56 18.85 -16.13
CA GLU A 193 -9.39 20.06 -15.98
C GLU A 193 -9.25 20.67 -14.58
N ALA A 194 -9.03 19.83 -13.56
CA ALA A 194 -8.84 20.20 -12.16
C ALA A 194 -7.50 19.67 -11.61
N PRO A 195 -6.35 20.17 -12.12
CA PRO A 195 -5.04 19.67 -11.73
C PRO A 195 -4.68 20.02 -10.28
N GLY A 196 -3.78 19.24 -9.67
CA GLY A 196 -3.24 19.52 -8.34
C GLY A 196 -4.09 19.03 -7.16
N LEU A 197 -5.32 18.54 -7.38
CA LEU A 197 -6.15 17.95 -6.31
C LEU A 197 -5.45 16.76 -5.63
N ALA A 198 -4.71 15.96 -6.39
CA ALA A 198 -3.92 14.84 -5.85
C ALA A 198 -2.60 15.26 -5.18
N ASP A 199 -2.20 16.52 -5.31
CA ASP A 199 -0.91 17.06 -4.86
C ASP A 199 -1.03 17.92 -3.59
N CYS A 200 -2.24 18.11 -3.07
CA CYS A 200 -2.53 18.81 -1.82
C CYS A 200 -3.47 17.98 -0.92
N HIS A 201 -3.57 18.32 0.36
CA HIS A 201 -4.45 17.66 1.32
C HIS A 201 -5.00 18.66 2.34
N SER A 202 -5.96 18.23 3.16
CA SER A 202 -6.55 19.03 4.24
C SER A 202 -7.08 20.39 3.73
N GLU A 203 -6.76 21.50 4.38
CA GLU A 203 -7.34 22.81 4.02
C GLU A 203 -6.95 23.29 2.62
N GLU A 204 -5.71 23.03 2.18
CA GLU A 204 -5.27 23.38 0.82
C GLU A 204 -6.10 22.64 -0.24
N PHE A 205 -6.42 21.37 0.02
CA PHE A 205 -7.33 20.60 -0.84
C PHE A 205 -8.74 21.20 -0.85
N ASN A 206 -9.28 21.58 0.31
CA ASN A 206 -10.62 22.15 0.43
C ASN A 206 -10.75 23.46 -0.36
N GLU A 207 -9.76 24.34 -0.24
CA GLU A 207 -9.72 25.60 -0.98
C GLU A 207 -9.63 25.36 -2.49
N LEU A 208 -8.76 24.47 -2.93
CA LEU A 208 -8.56 24.15 -4.35
C LEU A 208 -9.82 23.52 -4.97
N TYR A 209 -10.39 22.53 -4.29
CA TYR A 209 -11.59 21.82 -4.72
C TYR A 209 -12.78 22.77 -4.87
N THR A 210 -13.07 23.56 -3.83
CA THR A 210 -14.20 24.50 -3.85
C THR A 210 -13.99 25.67 -4.81
N ARG A 211 -12.74 26.03 -5.12
CA ARG A 211 -12.43 26.98 -6.20
C ARG A 211 -12.82 26.39 -7.56
N TYR A 212 -12.48 25.13 -7.84
CA TYR A 212 -12.88 24.48 -9.09
C TYR A 212 -14.39 24.26 -9.22
N GLU A 213 -15.11 24.05 -8.11
CA GLU A 213 -16.58 24.09 -8.09
C GLU A 213 -17.10 25.47 -8.56
N ARG A 214 -16.56 26.57 -7.99
CA ARG A 214 -16.97 27.95 -8.32
C ARG A 214 -16.63 28.35 -9.77
N GLU A 215 -15.54 27.84 -10.30
CA GLU A 215 -15.13 28.05 -11.70
C GLU A 215 -15.95 27.21 -12.70
N GLY A 216 -16.82 26.31 -12.23
CA GLY A 216 -17.67 25.48 -13.08
C GLY A 216 -16.90 24.38 -13.82
N ARG A 217 -15.77 23.93 -13.28
CA ARG A 217 -14.94 22.87 -13.91
C ARG A 217 -15.45 21.45 -13.68
N ALA A 218 -16.46 21.28 -12.85
CA ALA A 218 -17.02 19.97 -12.55
C ALA A 218 -17.67 19.37 -13.79
N ARG A 219 -17.33 18.11 -14.10
CA ARG A 219 -17.97 17.36 -15.19
C ARG A 219 -19.38 16.93 -14.83
N LYS A 220 -19.59 16.61 -13.55
CA LYS A 220 -20.87 16.20 -12.99
C LYS A 220 -20.90 16.61 -11.52
N THR A 221 -22.04 17.09 -11.06
CA THR A 221 -22.32 17.28 -9.63
C THR A 221 -23.40 16.30 -9.22
N ILE A 222 -23.17 15.57 -8.13
CA ILE A 222 -24.06 14.56 -7.56
C ILE A 222 -24.32 14.86 -6.09
N LYS A 223 -25.19 14.10 -5.44
CA LYS A 223 -25.22 14.09 -3.97
C LYS A 223 -24.06 13.27 -3.43
N ALA A 224 -23.38 13.76 -2.40
CA ALA A 224 -22.29 13.01 -1.76
C ALA A 224 -22.76 11.64 -1.26
N GLN A 225 -23.98 11.57 -0.71
CA GLN A 225 -24.60 10.31 -0.28
C GLN A 225 -24.86 9.33 -1.42
N GLU A 226 -25.08 9.79 -2.65
CA GLU A 226 -25.23 8.89 -3.82
C GLU A 226 -23.94 8.09 -4.04
N LEU A 227 -22.78 8.77 -3.99
CA LEU A 227 -21.48 8.10 -4.08
C LEU A 227 -21.22 7.22 -2.85
N TRP A 228 -21.58 7.69 -1.65
CA TRP A 228 -21.43 6.90 -0.43
C TRP A 228 -22.19 5.57 -0.48
N PHE A 229 -23.45 5.58 -0.93
CA PHE A 229 -24.22 4.34 -1.10
C PHE A 229 -23.58 3.41 -2.15
N ALA A 230 -23.07 3.95 -3.26
CA ALA A 230 -22.34 3.13 -4.24
C ALA A 230 -21.07 2.49 -3.68
N ILE A 231 -20.36 3.18 -2.78
CA ILE A 231 -19.19 2.64 -2.06
C ILE A 231 -19.63 1.48 -1.15
N LEU A 232 -20.69 1.67 -0.36
CA LEU A 232 -21.23 0.65 0.53
C LEU A 232 -21.72 -0.57 -0.25
N ASP A 233 -22.43 -0.39 -1.35
CA ASP A 233 -22.90 -1.48 -2.22
C ASP A 233 -21.71 -2.31 -2.75
N SER A 234 -20.65 -1.65 -3.22
CA SER A 234 -19.43 -2.33 -3.67
C SER A 234 -18.76 -3.12 -2.55
N GLN A 235 -18.70 -2.56 -1.33
CA GLN A 235 -18.16 -3.24 -0.15
C GLN A 235 -19.00 -4.43 0.28
N ILE A 236 -20.33 -4.32 0.24
CA ILE A 236 -21.25 -5.43 0.54
C ILE A 236 -21.06 -6.57 -0.47
N GLU A 237 -20.93 -6.24 -1.76
CA GLU A 237 -20.78 -7.23 -2.82
C GLU A 237 -19.39 -7.89 -2.85
N THR A 238 -18.33 -7.15 -2.55
CA THR A 238 -16.95 -7.57 -2.85
C THR A 238 -15.97 -7.52 -1.68
N GLY A 239 -16.36 -6.90 -0.56
CA GLY A 239 -15.47 -6.58 0.57
C GLY A 239 -14.50 -5.42 0.29
N THR A 240 -14.62 -4.76 -0.87
CA THR A 240 -13.76 -3.65 -1.32
C THR A 240 -14.63 -2.54 -1.94
N PRO A 241 -14.17 -1.28 -2.07
CA PRO A 241 -12.80 -0.81 -1.89
C PRO A 241 -12.35 -0.72 -0.43
N TYR A 242 -11.04 -0.78 -0.20
CA TYR A 242 -10.44 -0.33 1.05
C TYR A 242 -10.72 1.16 1.25
N LEU A 243 -10.83 1.62 2.50
CA LEU A 243 -11.00 3.04 2.83
C LEU A 243 -9.78 3.53 3.59
N LEU A 244 -9.12 4.54 3.05
CA LEU A 244 -8.01 5.21 3.70
C LEU A 244 -8.24 6.71 3.68
N TYR A 245 -8.02 7.37 4.80
CA TYR A 245 -8.27 8.80 4.96
C TYR A 245 -6.99 9.60 4.65
N LYS A 246 -6.97 10.20 3.46
CA LYS A 246 -5.88 10.99 2.88
C LYS A 246 -5.34 12.02 3.84
N ASP A 247 -6.22 12.80 4.46
CA ASP A 247 -5.84 13.95 5.28
C ASP A 247 -5.22 13.50 6.59
N ALA A 248 -5.79 12.47 7.22
CA ALA A 248 -5.21 11.84 8.40
C ALA A 248 -3.86 11.16 8.11
N ALA A 249 -3.72 10.51 6.95
CA ALA A 249 -2.48 9.85 6.54
C ALA A 249 -1.36 10.87 6.29
N ASN A 250 -1.67 11.99 5.64
CA ASN A 250 -0.70 13.04 5.34
C ASN A 250 -0.32 13.85 6.59
N SER A 251 -1.30 14.38 7.33
CA SER A 251 -1.07 15.27 8.48
C SER A 251 -0.26 14.61 9.62
N LYS A 252 -0.33 13.29 9.75
CA LYS A 252 0.36 12.52 10.79
C LYS A 252 1.61 11.80 10.29
N SER A 253 1.99 11.99 9.03
CA SER A 253 3.18 11.34 8.48
C SER A 253 4.45 12.10 8.87
N ASN A 254 5.48 11.37 9.28
CA ASN A 254 6.83 11.92 9.41
C ASN A 254 7.48 12.21 8.05
N GLN A 255 6.86 11.77 6.95
CA GLN A 255 7.28 12.06 5.57
C GLN A 255 6.50 13.22 4.93
N GLN A 256 5.66 13.94 5.68
CA GLN A 256 4.90 15.09 5.15
C GLN A 256 5.80 16.19 4.56
N ASN A 257 7.06 16.25 5.00
CA ASN A 257 8.08 17.16 4.49
C ASN A 257 8.50 16.87 3.03
N LEU A 258 8.14 15.71 2.47
CA LEU A 258 8.47 15.31 1.10
C LEU A 258 7.42 15.77 0.08
N GLY A 259 6.22 16.12 0.55
CA GLY A 259 5.04 16.42 -0.26
C GLY A 259 3.86 15.51 0.05
N THR A 260 2.77 15.68 -0.69
CA THR A 260 1.54 14.91 -0.49
C THR A 260 1.72 13.43 -0.85
N ILE A 261 1.43 12.56 0.11
CA ILE A 261 1.35 11.11 -0.04
C ILE A 261 0.04 10.76 -0.74
N LYS A 262 0.16 9.96 -1.81
CA LYS A 262 -0.92 9.71 -2.78
C LYS A 262 -1.61 8.36 -2.64
N SER A 263 -1.07 7.44 -1.86
CA SER A 263 -1.65 6.10 -1.67
C SER A 263 -1.03 5.41 -0.46
N SER A 264 -1.56 4.23 -0.17
CA SER A 264 -0.90 3.21 0.65
C SER A 264 -0.43 2.04 -0.24
N ASN A 265 0.17 1.02 0.36
CA ASN A 265 0.53 -0.24 -0.30
C ASN A 265 -0.67 -1.19 -0.55
N LEU A 266 -0.40 -2.41 -1.00
CA LEU A 266 -1.38 -3.48 -1.20
C LEU A 266 -2.26 -3.78 0.04
N CYS A 267 -1.68 -3.68 1.24
CA CYS A 267 -2.27 -4.17 2.49
C CYS A 267 -2.73 -3.05 3.44
N THR A 268 -2.68 -1.79 3.02
CA THR A 268 -3.20 -0.59 3.70
C THR A 268 -2.45 -0.09 4.95
N GLU A 269 -1.33 -0.71 5.32
CA GLU A 269 -0.57 -0.38 6.53
C GLU A 269 0.59 0.59 6.30
N ILE A 270 1.04 0.75 5.06
CA ILE A 270 2.23 1.56 4.74
C ILE A 270 1.84 2.87 4.08
N ILE A 271 2.20 3.98 4.72
CA ILE A 271 1.94 5.35 4.29
C ILE A 271 3.29 6.01 3.99
N GLU A 272 3.74 5.90 2.74
CA GLU A 272 5.03 6.42 2.28
C GLU A 272 4.88 7.28 1.03
N TYR A 273 5.75 8.28 0.91
CA TYR A 273 5.79 9.18 -0.23
C TYR A 273 6.23 8.48 -1.52
N THR A 274 5.61 8.87 -2.64
CA THR A 274 5.94 8.36 -3.97
C THR A 274 5.97 9.51 -4.97
N SER A 275 6.83 9.43 -5.97
CA SER A 275 6.91 10.41 -7.05
C SER A 275 7.36 9.75 -8.35
N LYS A 276 7.61 10.53 -9.41
CA LYS A 276 8.15 10.00 -10.67
C LYS A 276 9.48 9.25 -10.47
N ASP A 277 10.34 9.78 -9.59
CA ASP A 277 11.68 9.23 -9.35
C ASP A 277 11.76 8.29 -8.14
N GLU A 278 10.64 8.09 -7.42
CA GLU A 278 10.60 7.37 -6.15
C GLU A 278 9.43 6.39 -6.08
N VAL A 279 9.78 5.11 -6.02
CA VAL A 279 8.86 4.01 -5.71
C VAL A 279 9.12 3.60 -4.27
N ALA A 280 8.16 3.79 -3.37
CA ALA A 280 8.38 3.49 -1.96
C ALA A 280 8.42 1.98 -1.70
N VAL A 281 9.07 1.54 -0.61
CA VAL A 281 9.45 0.13 -0.39
C VAL A 281 9.21 -0.30 1.05
N CYS A 282 8.44 -1.37 1.23
CA CYS A 282 8.09 -1.89 2.54
C CYS A 282 9.09 -2.96 3.03
N ASN A 283 9.94 -2.59 3.99
CA ASN A 283 10.86 -3.49 4.68
C ASN A 283 10.21 -4.01 5.98
N LEU A 284 9.73 -5.26 6.01
CA LEU A 284 8.77 -5.72 7.01
C LEU A 284 9.26 -6.87 7.89
N ALA A 285 8.92 -6.82 9.18
CA ALA A 285 9.03 -7.93 10.13
C ALA A 285 7.88 -7.86 11.15
N SER A 286 7.58 -8.96 11.85
CA SER A 286 6.54 -8.98 12.89
C SER A 286 6.96 -9.67 14.19
N LEU A 287 6.62 -9.03 15.30
CA LEU A 287 6.90 -9.49 16.67
C LEU A 287 5.80 -10.44 17.14
N ALA A 288 6.19 -11.59 17.72
CA ALA A 288 5.24 -12.57 18.24
C ALA A 288 4.86 -12.21 19.68
N LEU A 289 3.83 -11.38 19.85
CA LEU A 289 3.38 -10.85 21.15
C LEU A 289 3.23 -11.90 22.27
N PRO A 290 2.74 -13.14 22.01
CA PRO A 290 2.62 -14.17 23.05
C PRO A 290 3.92 -14.57 23.72
N ARG A 291 5.07 -14.37 23.05
CA ARG A 291 6.39 -14.72 23.62
C ARG A 291 6.81 -13.81 24.74
N PHE A 292 6.26 -12.61 24.80
CA PHE A 292 6.55 -11.64 25.85
C PHE A 292 5.68 -11.82 27.10
N VAL A 293 4.75 -12.79 27.09
CA VAL A 293 4.03 -13.18 28.31
C VAL A 293 4.87 -14.19 29.09
N ILE A 294 5.50 -13.73 30.17
CA ILE A 294 6.43 -14.50 31.00
C ILE A 294 5.86 -14.55 32.42
N ASN A 295 5.67 -15.75 32.97
CA ASN A 295 5.11 -15.95 34.31
C ASN A 295 3.76 -15.25 34.56
N GLY A 296 2.96 -15.06 33.51
CA GLY A 296 1.64 -14.40 33.59
C GLY A 296 1.67 -12.87 33.51
N GLU A 297 2.83 -12.27 33.23
CA GLU A 297 2.99 -10.83 33.04
C GLU A 297 3.57 -10.52 31.65
N PHE A 298 3.29 -9.33 31.12
CA PHE A 298 3.81 -8.89 29.83
C PHE A 298 5.15 -8.16 30.01
N ASP A 299 6.23 -8.71 29.46
CA ASP A 299 7.58 -8.17 29.56
C ASP A 299 7.86 -7.13 28.46
N HIS A 300 7.57 -5.86 28.78
CA HIS A 300 7.84 -4.73 27.90
C HIS A 300 9.34 -4.48 27.66
N GLN A 301 10.20 -4.81 28.62
CA GLN A 301 11.64 -4.63 28.46
C GLN A 301 12.17 -5.62 27.42
N LYS A 302 11.72 -6.87 27.47
CA LYS A 302 12.08 -7.88 26.47
C LYS A 302 11.52 -7.53 25.09
N LEU A 303 10.30 -7.00 25.02
CA LEU A 303 9.73 -6.47 23.78
C LEU A 303 10.63 -5.40 23.17
N TYR A 304 11.09 -4.42 23.98
CA TYR A 304 12.00 -3.38 23.52
C TYR A 304 13.31 -3.96 22.94
N GLU A 305 13.96 -4.89 23.66
CA GLU A 305 15.21 -5.51 23.20
C GLU A 305 15.06 -6.21 21.85
N VAL A 306 14.01 -7.01 21.68
CA VAL A 306 13.75 -7.74 20.44
C VAL A 306 13.40 -6.78 19.31
N THR A 307 12.56 -5.79 19.59
CA THR A 307 12.17 -4.75 18.62
C THR A 307 13.39 -4.00 18.12
N TYR A 308 14.29 -3.59 19.01
CA TYR A 308 15.52 -2.89 18.65
C TYR A 308 16.39 -3.72 17.70
N GLN A 309 16.55 -5.02 17.95
CA GLN A 309 17.28 -5.90 17.05
C GLN A 309 16.57 -6.09 15.70
N ALA A 310 15.25 -6.26 15.69
CA ALA A 310 14.48 -6.36 14.46
C ALA A 310 14.63 -5.08 13.60
N THR A 311 14.64 -3.90 14.21
CA THR A 311 14.89 -2.63 13.52
C THR A 311 16.28 -2.60 12.87
N LEU A 312 17.33 -3.00 13.58
CA LEU A 312 18.69 -3.08 13.01
C LEU A 312 18.76 -4.04 11.82
N ASN A 313 18.04 -5.15 11.91
CA ASN A 313 17.96 -6.13 10.82
C ASN A 313 17.29 -5.52 9.59
N LEU A 314 16.14 -4.87 9.76
CA LEU A 314 15.43 -4.19 8.66
C LEU A 314 16.28 -3.09 8.03
N ASN A 315 17.04 -2.34 8.84
CA ASN A 315 17.95 -1.32 8.31
C ASN A 315 19.07 -1.94 7.45
N LYS A 316 19.65 -3.09 7.85
CA LYS A 316 20.63 -3.82 7.02
C LYS A 316 20.01 -4.39 5.74
N ILE A 317 18.74 -4.80 5.78
CA ILE A 317 18.02 -5.28 4.60
C ILE A 317 17.97 -4.18 3.52
N ILE A 318 17.76 -2.92 3.89
CA ILE A 318 17.73 -1.79 2.93
C ILE A 318 19.02 -1.76 2.10
N ASP A 319 20.19 -1.97 2.73
CA ASP A 319 21.48 -1.89 2.05
C ASP A 319 21.77 -3.10 1.16
N TYR A 320 21.27 -4.29 1.52
CA TYR A 320 21.56 -5.55 0.84
C TYR A 320 20.44 -6.08 -0.05
N ASN A 321 19.31 -5.37 -0.11
CA ASN A 321 18.18 -5.73 -0.95
C ASN A 321 18.52 -5.59 -2.44
N TYR A 322 18.04 -6.54 -3.25
CA TYR A 322 17.99 -6.36 -4.69
C TYR A 322 16.71 -5.60 -5.07
N TYR A 323 16.86 -4.40 -5.63
CA TYR A 323 15.73 -3.57 -6.07
C TYR A 323 15.37 -3.88 -7.53
N PRO A 324 14.09 -4.16 -7.84
CA PRO A 324 13.66 -4.50 -9.20
C PRO A 324 13.64 -3.30 -10.16
N VAL A 325 13.57 -2.08 -9.61
CA VAL A 325 13.55 -0.79 -10.34
C VAL A 325 14.40 0.23 -9.58
N ILE A 326 15.01 1.19 -10.28
CA ILE A 326 16.00 2.11 -9.69
C ILE A 326 15.34 3.13 -8.76
N GLU A 327 14.12 3.52 -9.06
CA GLU A 327 13.27 4.42 -8.29
C GLU A 327 12.98 3.85 -6.90
N ALA A 328 12.91 2.52 -6.78
CA ALA A 328 12.76 1.83 -5.50
C ALA A 328 14.02 1.89 -4.65
N GLN A 329 15.18 1.74 -5.29
CA GLN A 329 16.47 1.93 -4.61
C GLN A 329 16.65 3.38 -4.16
N ASN A 330 16.31 4.34 -5.03
CA ASN A 330 16.39 5.77 -4.72
C ASN A 330 15.57 6.12 -3.46
N SER A 331 14.30 5.72 -3.43
CA SER A 331 13.41 6.00 -2.30
C SER A 331 13.92 5.38 -1.00
N ASN A 332 14.25 4.08 -1.01
CA ASN A 332 14.64 3.37 0.21
C ASN A 332 15.99 3.86 0.77
N PHE A 333 16.94 4.28 -0.08
CA PHE A 333 18.21 4.85 0.39
C PHE A 333 18.07 6.28 0.91
N ARG A 334 17.13 7.07 0.38
CA ARG A 334 16.88 8.45 0.84
C ARG A 334 16.19 8.48 2.20
N HIS A 335 15.15 7.67 2.38
CA HIS A 335 14.22 7.81 3.51
C HIS A 335 14.31 6.68 4.54
N ARG A 336 14.89 5.55 4.15
CA ARG A 336 15.12 4.35 4.96
C ARG A 336 13.92 3.90 5.83
N PRO A 337 12.69 3.84 5.29
CA PRO A 337 11.53 3.43 6.07
C PRO A 337 11.60 1.93 6.43
N VAL A 338 11.07 1.59 7.60
CA VAL A 338 10.94 0.20 8.07
C VAL A 338 9.55 0.00 8.70
N GLY A 339 8.96 -1.17 8.48
CA GLY A 339 7.65 -1.52 9.02
C GLY A 339 7.73 -2.67 10.01
N LEU A 340 7.58 -2.37 11.30
CA LEU A 340 7.48 -3.37 12.36
C LEU A 340 6.00 -3.60 12.70
N GLY A 341 5.53 -4.80 12.40
CA GLY A 341 4.21 -5.27 12.78
C GLY A 341 4.23 -6.16 14.02
N VAL A 342 3.05 -6.67 14.35
CA VAL A 342 2.84 -7.61 15.44
C VAL A 342 1.97 -8.78 14.98
N GLN A 343 2.08 -9.91 15.67
CA GLN A 343 1.20 -11.06 15.51
C GLN A 343 0.86 -11.65 16.88
N GLY A 344 -0.30 -12.30 16.98
CA GLY A 344 -0.74 -12.96 18.22
C GLY A 344 -1.18 -11.99 19.34
N LEU A 345 -1.74 -10.83 19.00
CA LEU A 345 -2.30 -9.91 20.01
C LEU A 345 -3.42 -10.59 20.83
N ALA A 346 -4.33 -11.28 20.15
CA ALA A 346 -5.39 -12.04 20.79
C ALA A 346 -4.84 -13.15 21.70
N ASP A 347 -3.82 -13.89 21.25
CA ASP A 347 -3.15 -14.91 22.02
C ASP A 347 -2.48 -14.33 23.28
N ALA A 348 -1.83 -13.16 23.18
CA ALA A 348 -1.24 -12.47 24.33
C ALA A 348 -2.32 -12.11 25.37
N PHE A 349 -3.47 -11.57 24.92
CA PHE A 349 -4.60 -11.31 25.81
C PHE A 349 -5.15 -12.58 26.45
N ILE A 350 -5.29 -13.67 25.71
CA ILE A 350 -5.75 -14.97 26.22
C ILE A 350 -4.80 -15.50 27.30
N LEU A 351 -3.48 -15.42 27.08
CA LEU A 351 -2.47 -15.87 28.05
C LEU A 351 -2.50 -15.05 29.34
N LEU A 352 -2.80 -13.76 29.25
CA LEU A 352 -2.95 -12.84 30.39
C LEU A 352 -4.35 -12.88 31.02
N ARG A 353 -5.26 -13.71 30.49
CA ARG A 353 -6.67 -13.80 30.93
C ARG A 353 -7.43 -12.47 30.80
N LEU A 354 -7.10 -11.69 29.77
CA LEU A 354 -7.75 -10.43 29.45
C LEU A 354 -8.75 -10.64 28.31
N PRO A 355 -10.07 -10.42 28.51
CA PRO A 355 -11.00 -10.29 27.40
C PRO A 355 -10.57 -9.12 26.50
N PHE A 356 -10.70 -9.28 25.18
CA PHE A 356 -10.22 -8.30 24.20
C PHE A 356 -10.74 -6.87 24.46
N GLU A 357 -12.01 -6.76 24.88
CA GLU A 357 -12.69 -5.48 25.10
C GLU A 357 -12.50 -4.91 26.53
N SER A 358 -11.79 -5.63 27.40
CA SER A 358 -11.57 -5.21 28.79
C SER A 358 -10.68 -3.97 28.89
N ASP A 359 -10.88 -3.15 29.92
CA ASP A 359 -10.06 -1.95 30.13
C ASP A 359 -8.58 -2.28 30.37
N ALA A 360 -8.30 -3.45 30.97
CA ALA A 360 -6.95 -3.96 31.11
C ALA A 360 -6.30 -4.29 29.74
N ALA A 361 -7.04 -4.94 28.82
CA ALA A 361 -6.54 -5.19 27.46
C ALA A 361 -6.33 -3.88 26.69
N LYS A 362 -7.24 -2.91 26.82
CA LYS A 362 -7.07 -1.56 26.23
C LYS A 362 -5.82 -0.87 26.78
N GLN A 363 -5.56 -0.98 28.07
CA GLN A 363 -4.39 -0.37 28.69
C GLN A 363 -3.08 -1.06 28.27
N LEU A 364 -3.09 -2.38 28.08
CA LEU A 364 -1.94 -3.12 27.56
C LEU A 364 -1.68 -2.85 26.07
N ASN A 365 -2.73 -2.59 25.29
CA ASN A 365 -2.62 -2.25 23.88
C ASN A 365 -2.01 -0.87 23.61
N LYS A 366 -2.16 0.07 24.56
CA LYS A 366 -1.55 1.40 24.52
C LYS A 366 -0.08 1.30 24.91
#